data_AF-A0A3R9HE17-F1
#
_entry.id   AF-A0A3R9HE17-F1
#
_cell.length_a   1.000
_cell.length_b   1.000
_cell.length_c   1.000
_cell.angle_alpha   90.00
_cell.angle_beta   90.00
_cell.angle_gamma   90.00
#
_symmetry.space_group_name_H-M   'P 1'
#
loop_
_entity.id
_entity.type
_entity.pdbx_description
1 polymer ?
#
loop_
_entity_poly.entity_id
_entity_poly.type
_entity_poly.pdbx_seq_one_letter_code
_entity_poly.pdbx_strand_id
1 'polypeptide(L)'
;MFIDFSNKNIKFNIIKSTFVPFFNPSQTKYLIDKYFTNSFNSEGVRLENFKIQKDSNLVTLNLSRTDFYSLLTSNILYGKEIHEEDDEIFQILKKLKNQKVSDLTVLNKASFSNNLAVSVMLEDINLQKIIVKRTSKVAIGRSLVSVSVTGGVDYEDILDENPIFKTVKREVKEELGLSISDKNITFEGIFIGPTKLQPIAICSVKINDIFQNLNFYGKDRKFEVEKITIVNDNDLKKYLKYPMTEASKFQIKRIIDKLTK
;
A
#
# COMPACT_ATOMS: atom_id res chain seq x y z
N MET A 1 9.70 8.99 0.82
CA MET A 1 9.80 9.30 2.27
C MET A 1 9.58 8.02 3.04
N PHE A 2 10.31 7.79 4.12
CA PHE A 2 10.01 6.73 5.07
C PHE A 2 10.07 7.26 6.49
N ILE A 3 9.06 6.91 7.30
CA ILE A 3 8.98 7.28 8.70
C ILE A 3 9.10 6.00 9.50
N ASP A 4 10.20 5.85 10.21
CA ASP A 4 10.53 4.64 10.97
C ASP A 4 9.79 4.60 12.32
N PHE A 5 9.06 3.52 12.55
CA PHE A 5 8.34 3.24 13.79
C PHE A 5 9.00 2.16 14.64
N SER A 6 10.21 1.71 14.28
CA SER A 6 10.98 0.78 15.10
C SER A 6 11.09 1.30 16.53
N ASN A 7 10.77 0.44 17.50
CA ASN A 7 10.76 0.73 18.94
C ASN A 7 9.78 1.85 19.36
N LYS A 8 8.70 2.07 18.59
CA LYS A 8 7.63 3.01 18.95
C LYS A 8 6.34 2.28 19.25
N ASN A 9 5.60 2.80 20.23
CA ASN A 9 4.23 2.40 20.46
C ASN A 9 3.34 3.08 19.42
N ILE A 10 2.36 2.37 18.88
CA ILE A 10 1.49 2.89 17.83
C ILE A 10 0.06 2.91 18.35
N LYS A 11 -0.59 4.06 18.19
CA LYS A 11 -2.00 4.27 18.48
C LYS A 11 -2.71 4.70 17.21
N PHE A 12 -3.91 4.18 16.99
CA PHE A 12 -4.78 4.59 15.91
C PHE A 12 -5.89 5.49 16.46
N ASN A 13 -6.27 6.50 15.70
CA ASN A 13 -7.37 7.39 16.04
C ASN A 13 -8.23 7.62 14.80
N ILE A 14 -9.54 7.48 14.95
CA ILE A 14 -10.49 7.70 13.86
C ILE A 14 -11.00 9.14 13.97
N ILE A 15 -10.86 9.91 12.89
CA ILE A 15 -11.29 11.30 12.81
C ILE A 15 -12.17 11.53 11.58
N LYS A 16 -12.82 12.69 11.54
CA LYS A 16 -13.58 13.12 10.36
C LYS A 16 -12.63 13.34 9.18
N SER A 17 -13.05 12.89 7.99
CA SER A 17 -12.27 13.05 6.78
C SER A 17 -12.05 14.53 6.44
N THR A 18 -10.81 14.89 6.10
CA THR A 18 -10.44 16.21 5.58
C THR A 18 -10.26 16.21 4.06
N PHE A 19 -10.60 15.09 3.39
CA PHE A 19 -10.54 14.97 1.94
C PHE A 19 -11.51 15.92 1.25
N VAL A 20 -11.01 16.64 0.24
CA VAL A 20 -11.81 17.49 -0.64
C VAL A 20 -11.55 17.06 -2.07
N PRO A 21 -12.46 16.32 -2.72
CA PRO A 21 -12.24 15.83 -4.07
C PRO A 21 -12.22 16.99 -5.07
N PHE A 22 -11.36 16.87 -6.09
CA PHE A 22 -11.32 17.81 -7.22
C PHE A 22 -12.51 17.64 -8.16
N PHE A 23 -12.98 16.40 -8.30
CA PHE A 23 -14.01 16.00 -9.23
C PHE A 23 -15.29 15.68 -8.47
N ASN A 24 -16.43 16.09 -9.04
CA ASN A 24 -17.73 15.67 -8.53
C ASN A 24 -18.00 14.18 -8.87
N PRO A 25 -19.05 13.55 -8.32
CA PRO A 25 -19.31 12.13 -8.56
C PRO A 25 -19.45 11.72 -10.04
N SER A 26 -20.10 12.54 -10.87
CA SER A 26 -20.23 12.28 -12.32
C SER A 26 -18.89 12.35 -13.05
N GLN A 27 -18.07 13.34 -12.73
CA GLN A 27 -16.73 13.51 -13.32
C GLN A 27 -15.80 12.38 -12.87
N THR A 28 -15.86 11.99 -11.60
CA THR A 28 -15.13 10.82 -11.08
C THR A 28 -15.51 9.57 -11.85
N LYS A 29 -16.81 9.29 -12.01
CA LYS A 29 -17.27 8.14 -12.79
C LYS A 29 -16.75 8.18 -14.23
N TYR A 30 -16.87 9.32 -14.91
CA TYR A 30 -16.34 9.49 -16.26
C TYR A 30 -14.85 9.15 -16.36
N LEU A 31 -14.02 9.68 -15.45
CA LEU A 31 -12.58 9.44 -15.43
C LEU A 31 -12.26 7.96 -15.17
N ILE A 32 -13.01 7.32 -14.28
CA ILE A 32 -12.87 5.89 -14.00
C ILE A 32 -13.20 5.06 -15.24
N ASP A 33 -14.34 5.31 -15.85
CA ASP A 33 -14.80 4.56 -17.03
C ASP A 33 -13.86 4.77 -18.23
N LYS A 34 -13.23 5.94 -18.36
CA LYS A 34 -12.29 6.25 -19.45
C LYS A 34 -10.88 5.73 -19.22
N TYR A 35 -10.31 5.91 -18.02
CA TYR A 35 -8.87 5.68 -17.77
C TYR A 35 -8.56 4.50 -16.85
N PHE A 36 -9.57 3.93 -16.19
CA PHE A 36 -9.45 2.89 -15.18
C PHE A 36 -10.52 1.79 -15.36
N THR A 37 -10.74 1.38 -16.62
CA THR A 37 -11.81 0.49 -17.14
C THR A 37 -11.99 -0.89 -16.48
N ASN A 38 -11.21 -1.24 -15.46
CA ASN A 38 -11.33 -2.49 -14.70
C ASN A 38 -11.28 -2.28 -13.18
N SER A 39 -11.60 -1.07 -12.71
CA SER A 39 -11.62 -0.75 -11.30
C SER A 39 -13.05 -0.80 -10.74
N PHE A 40 -13.19 -1.44 -9.59
CA PHE A 40 -14.41 -1.40 -8.78
C PHE A 40 -14.17 -0.46 -7.61
N ASN A 41 -15.19 0.31 -7.21
CA ASN A 41 -15.04 1.12 -6.02
C ASN A 41 -15.16 0.26 -4.77
N SER A 42 -14.31 0.53 -3.79
CA SER A 42 -14.36 -0.07 -2.46
C SER A 42 -14.08 0.99 -1.42
N GLU A 43 -14.61 0.80 -0.23
CA GLU A 43 -14.30 1.67 0.90
C GLU A 43 -12.89 1.42 1.39
N GLY A 44 -12.18 2.49 1.73
CA GLY A 44 -10.83 2.40 2.25
C GLY A 44 -10.59 3.36 3.39
N VAL A 45 -9.39 3.28 3.93
CA VAL A 45 -8.92 4.16 4.99
C VAL A 45 -7.94 5.18 4.43
N ARG A 46 -8.15 6.45 4.74
CA ARG A 46 -7.22 7.55 4.45
C ARG A 46 -6.31 7.76 5.65
N LEU A 47 -5.01 7.90 5.39
CA LEU A 47 -4.10 8.46 6.39
C LEU A 47 -4.18 9.99 6.33
N GLU A 48 -4.77 10.59 7.37
CA GLU A 48 -4.92 12.05 7.45
C GLU A 48 -3.60 12.71 7.82
N ASN A 49 -2.98 12.24 8.89
CA ASN A 49 -1.68 12.67 9.37
C ASN A 49 -1.19 11.71 10.45
N PHE A 50 0.02 11.96 10.93
CA PHE A 50 0.59 11.27 12.08
C PHE A 50 1.19 12.28 13.06
N LYS A 51 1.19 11.93 14.34
CA LYS A 51 1.83 12.71 15.42
C LYS A 51 2.84 11.82 16.13
N ILE A 52 4.08 12.28 16.24
CA ILE A 52 5.14 11.59 16.98
C ILE A 52 5.37 12.36 18.29
N GLN A 53 5.04 11.73 19.41
CA GLN A 53 5.34 12.26 20.74
C GLN A 53 6.74 11.78 21.13
N LYS A 54 7.70 12.69 21.15
CA LYS A 54 9.12 12.35 21.40
C LYS A 54 9.34 11.78 22.80
N ASP A 55 8.60 12.28 23.79
CA ASP A 55 8.83 11.95 25.20
C ASP A 55 8.26 10.58 25.60
N SER A 56 7.28 10.06 24.86
CA SER A 56 6.55 8.82 25.18
C SER A 56 6.80 7.67 24.18
N ASN A 57 7.69 7.87 23.20
CA ASN A 57 7.87 6.96 22.05
C ASN A 57 6.56 6.55 21.37
N LEU A 58 5.52 7.39 21.46
CA LEU A 58 4.20 7.12 20.92
C LEU A 58 4.02 7.78 19.55
N VAL A 59 3.54 7.01 18.58
CA VAL A 59 3.06 7.50 17.29
C VAL A 59 1.56 7.34 17.25
N THR A 60 0.85 8.43 16.99
CA THR A 60 -0.59 8.38 16.69
C THR A 60 -0.82 8.55 15.20
N LEU A 61 -1.47 7.58 14.57
CA LEU A 61 -1.95 7.67 13.19
C LEU A 61 -3.42 8.10 13.21
N ASN A 62 -3.72 9.23 12.58
CA ASN A 62 -5.09 9.69 12.45
C ASN A 62 -5.64 9.19 11.10
N LEU A 63 -6.73 8.44 11.18
CA LEU A 63 -7.33 7.71 10.08
C LEU A 63 -8.75 8.23 9.84
N SER A 64 -9.19 8.19 8.59
CA SER A 64 -10.56 8.56 8.21
C SER A 64 -11.06 7.69 7.06
N ARG A 65 -12.35 7.79 6.73
CA ARG A 65 -12.94 7.08 5.59
C ARG A 65 -12.59 7.75 4.26
N THR A 66 -12.39 6.93 3.24
CA THR A 66 -12.20 7.30 1.83
C THR A 66 -12.66 6.13 0.96
N ASP A 67 -12.40 6.17 -0.34
CA ASP A 67 -12.74 5.12 -1.28
C ASP A 67 -11.68 4.96 -2.39
N PHE A 68 -11.70 3.84 -3.10
CA PHE A 68 -10.70 3.52 -4.10
C PHE A 68 -10.76 4.44 -5.32
N TYR A 69 -11.94 4.89 -5.74
CA TYR A 69 -12.06 5.84 -6.85
C TYR A 69 -11.41 7.18 -6.50
N SER A 70 -11.60 7.65 -5.26
CA SER A 70 -10.90 8.83 -4.74
C SER A 70 -9.37 8.69 -4.83
N LEU A 71 -8.79 7.50 -4.62
CA LEU A 71 -7.36 7.24 -4.86
C LEU A 71 -6.98 7.35 -6.34
N LEU A 72 -7.78 6.74 -7.21
CA LEU A 72 -7.53 6.74 -8.64
C LEU A 72 -7.59 8.15 -9.21
N THR A 73 -8.57 8.97 -8.81
CA THR A 73 -8.77 10.32 -9.34
C THR A 73 -7.96 11.42 -8.63
N SER A 74 -7.23 11.10 -7.56
CA SER A 74 -6.28 12.03 -6.93
C SER A 74 -4.83 11.58 -7.09
N ASN A 75 -4.36 10.63 -6.28
CA ASN A 75 -2.95 10.30 -6.16
C ASN A 75 -2.43 9.65 -7.45
N ILE A 76 -3.20 8.70 -8.00
CA ILE A 76 -2.80 7.99 -9.22
C ILE A 76 -2.92 8.91 -10.43
N LEU A 77 -4.04 9.64 -10.56
CA LEU A 77 -4.24 10.58 -11.65
C LEU A 77 -3.18 11.68 -11.67
N TYR A 78 -2.71 12.14 -10.51
CA TYR A 78 -1.64 13.14 -10.42
C TYR A 78 -0.34 12.69 -11.11
N GLY A 79 0.05 11.41 -10.95
CA GLY A 79 1.25 10.86 -11.59
C GLY A 79 1.03 10.32 -13.01
N LYS A 80 -0.21 10.10 -13.44
CA LYS A 80 -0.54 9.49 -14.74
C LYS A 80 -0.63 10.53 -15.86
N GLU A 81 0.06 10.33 -16.97
CA GLU A 81 -0.17 11.12 -18.18
C GLU A 81 -1.50 10.72 -18.81
N ILE A 82 -2.40 11.70 -19.00
CA ILE A 82 -3.70 11.51 -19.65
C ILE A 82 -4.00 12.71 -20.55
N HIS A 83 -4.73 12.45 -21.63
CA HIS A 83 -5.18 13.46 -22.59
C HIS A 83 -6.70 13.55 -22.51
N GLU A 84 -7.21 14.68 -22.03
CA GLU A 84 -8.65 14.92 -21.88
C GLU A 84 -9.14 15.94 -22.90
N GLU A 85 -10.25 15.61 -23.56
CA GLU A 85 -10.89 16.41 -24.61
C GLU A 85 -12.07 17.22 -24.05
N ASP A 86 -12.67 16.76 -22.95
CA ASP A 86 -13.67 17.55 -22.22
C ASP A 86 -12.99 18.76 -21.56
N ASP A 87 -13.35 19.97 -22.02
CA ASP A 87 -12.74 21.21 -21.57
C ASP A 87 -12.86 21.44 -20.05
N GLU A 88 -14.00 21.09 -19.45
CA GLU A 88 -14.23 21.30 -18.01
C GLU A 88 -13.30 20.38 -17.20
N ILE A 89 -13.29 19.09 -17.53
CA ILE A 89 -12.44 18.10 -16.87
C ILE A 89 -10.96 18.43 -17.12
N PHE A 90 -10.60 18.85 -18.33
CA PHE A 90 -9.24 19.27 -18.66
C PHE A 90 -8.77 20.44 -17.79
N GLN A 91 -9.60 21.46 -17.54
CA GLN A 91 -9.24 22.56 -16.64
C GLN A 91 -9.05 22.09 -15.18
N ILE A 92 -9.89 21.16 -14.69
CA ILE A 92 -9.75 20.60 -13.34
C ILE A 92 -8.46 19.77 -13.25
N LEU A 93 -8.18 18.94 -14.26
CA LEU A 93 -6.94 18.17 -14.36
C LEU A 93 -5.71 19.07 -14.32
N LYS A 94 -5.72 20.17 -15.07
CA LYS A 94 -4.63 21.16 -15.05
C LYS A 94 -4.41 21.73 -13.65
N LYS A 95 -5.48 22.03 -12.90
CA LYS A 95 -5.39 22.47 -11.49
C LYS A 95 -4.77 21.40 -10.59
N LEU A 96 -5.17 20.13 -10.74
CA LEU A 96 -4.57 19.01 -10.00
C LEU A 96 -3.07 18.88 -10.30
N LYS A 97 -2.69 18.88 -11.59
CA LYS A 97 -1.29 18.75 -12.04
C LYS A 97 -0.39 19.90 -11.62
N ASN A 98 -0.93 21.12 -11.55
CA ASN A 98 -0.19 22.31 -11.13
C ASN A 98 0.07 22.37 -9.62
N GLN A 99 -0.49 21.47 -8.81
CA GLN A 99 -0.17 21.44 -7.40
C GLN A 99 1.30 21.04 -7.17
N LYS A 100 2.01 21.84 -6.38
CA LYS A 100 3.31 21.47 -5.81
C LYS A 100 3.09 20.47 -4.69
N VAL A 101 3.31 19.19 -4.99
CA VAL A 101 3.19 18.07 -4.05
C VAL A 101 4.35 17.09 -4.25
N SER A 102 4.72 16.42 -3.18
CA SER A 102 5.77 15.40 -3.12
C SER A 102 5.42 14.36 -2.05
N ASP A 103 6.20 13.29 -1.98
CA ASP A 103 6.14 12.29 -0.92
C ASP A 103 6.26 12.87 0.50
N LEU A 104 6.89 14.04 0.66
CA LEU A 104 7.02 14.76 1.93
C LEU A 104 5.80 15.63 2.27
N THR A 105 5.00 16.01 1.29
CA THR A 105 3.96 17.04 1.44
C THR A 105 2.54 16.57 1.10
N VAL A 106 2.38 15.38 0.51
CA VAL A 106 1.09 14.87 0.04
C VAL A 106 0.04 14.76 1.17
N LEU A 107 0.46 14.41 2.38
CA LEU A 107 -0.47 14.35 3.53
C LEU A 107 -1.03 15.72 3.93
N ASN A 108 -0.36 16.82 3.56
CA ASN A 108 -0.83 18.18 3.82
C ASN A 108 -1.81 18.68 2.73
N LYS A 109 -2.09 17.88 1.70
CA LYS A 109 -2.97 18.26 0.59
C LYS A 109 -4.34 17.60 0.77
N ALA A 110 -5.33 18.42 1.13
CA ALA A 110 -6.71 17.96 1.28
C ALA A 110 -7.26 17.29 0.01
N SER A 111 -6.76 17.65 -1.17
CA SER A 111 -7.19 17.09 -2.45
C SER A 111 -6.60 15.73 -2.82
N PHE A 112 -5.76 15.14 -1.97
CA PHE A 112 -5.24 13.79 -2.15
C PHE A 112 -5.91 12.86 -1.15
N SER A 113 -6.57 11.81 -1.64
CA SER A 113 -7.30 10.85 -0.80
C SER A 113 -6.39 10.07 0.13
N ASN A 114 -5.12 9.88 -0.24
CA ASN A 114 -4.09 9.29 0.63
C ASN A 114 -4.53 7.96 1.24
N ASN A 115 -5.21 7.12 0.44
CA ASN A 115 -5.65 5.81 0.89
C ASN A 115 -4.44 5.02 1.41
N LEU A 116 -4.54 4.50 2.62
CA LEU A 116 -3.53 3.69 3.26
C LEU A 116 -3.55 2.28 2.67
N ALA A 117 -2.36 1.76 2.38
CA ALA A 117 -2.16 0.40 1.93
C ALA A 117 -1.10 -0.29 2.80
N VAL A 118 -0.95 -1.60 2.65
CA VAL A 118 0.10 -2.40 3.29
C VAL A 118 1.05 -3.00 2.24
N SER A 119 2.32 -3.13 2.61
CA SER A 119 3.34 -3.87 1.87
C SER A 119 4.00 -4.84 2.84
N VAL A 120 3.82 -6.14 2.61
CA VAL A 120 4.15 -7.18 3.58
C VAL A 120 5.22 -8.10 3.01
N MET A 121 6.34 -8.21 3.74
CA MET A 121 7.36 -9.23 3.48
C MET A 121 7.21 -10.36 4.51
N LEU A 122 6.95 -11.57 4.03
CA LEU A 122 6.94 -12.78 4.84
C LEU A 122 8.35 -13.39 4.87
N GLU A 123 8.76 -13.83 6.05
CA GLU A 123 10.00 -14.57 6.32
C GLU A 123 9.67 -15.85 7.10
N ASP A 124 10.29 -16.96 6.71
CA ASP A 124 10.14 -18.26 7.37
C ASP A 124 11.28 -18.54 8.36
N ILE A 125 11.25 -19.70 9.04
CA ILE A 125 12.29 -20.04 10.03
C ILE A 125 13.69 -20.25 9.42
N ASN A 126 13.77 -20.48 8.11
CA ASN A 126 15.01 -20.63 7.36
C ASN A 126 15.48 -19.30 6.75
N LEU A 127 14.92 -18.17 7.21
CA LEU A 127 15.19 -16.81 6.72
C LEU A 127 14.85 -16.62 5.24
N GLN A 128 14.09 -17.53 4.65
CA GLN A 128 13.63 -17.40 3.28
C GLN A 128 12.48 -16.42 3.22
N LYS A 129 12.30 -15.80 2.05
CA LYS A 129 11.34 -14.74 1.78
C LYS A 129 10.49 -15.09 0.58
N ILE A 130 9.27 -14.57 0.55
CA ILE A 130 8.38 -14.73 -0.62
C ILE A 130 8.42 -13.48 -1.48
N ILE A 131 8.73 -13.68 -2.76
CA ILE A 131 8.54 -12.71 -3.84
C ILE A 131 7.41 -13.20 -4.74
N VAL A 132 6.51 -12.30 -5.12
CA VAL A 132 5.41 -12.62 -6.03
C VAL A 132 5.53 -11.86 -7.33
N LYS A 133 5.04 -12.47 -8.41
CA LYS A 133 4.72 -11.79 -9.65
C LYS A 133 3.21 -11.61 -9.68
N ARG A 134 2.76 -10.35 -9.74
CA ARG A 134 1.34 -10.00 -9.84
C ARG A 134 0.80 -10.41 -11.21
N THR A 135 -0.48 -10.77 -11.30
CA THR A 135 -1.10 -11.06 -12.60
C THR A 135 -1.23 -9.80 -13.45
N SER A 136 -1.58 -9.98 -14.73
CA SER A 136 -1.98 -8.88 -15.62
C SER A 136 -3.42 -8.40 -15.38
N LYS A 137 -4.21 -9.09 -14.55
CA LYS A 137 -5.65 -8.84 -14.35
C LYS A 137 -5.94 -7.69 -13.38
N VAL A 138 -5.03 -7.44 -12.44
CA VAL A 138 -5.19 -6.39 -11.43
C VAL A 138 -5.24 -4.99 -12.05
N ALA A 139 -5.96 -4.04 -11.46
CA ALA A 139 -6.07 -2.69 -12.02
C ALA A 139 -4.76 -1.88 -11.91
N ILE A 140 -3.99 -2.10 -10.82
CA ILE A 140 -2.76 -1.38 -10.50
C ILE A 140 -1.60 -2.37 -10.30
N GLY A 141 -0.44 -2.04 -10.87
CA GLY A 141 0.77 -2.86 -10.71
C GLY A 141 0.75 -4.18 -11.49
N ARG A 142 0.12 -4.18 -12.68
CA ARG A 142 0.02 -5.34 -13.58
C ARG A 142 1.38 -5.94 -13.90
N SER A 143 1.50 -7.26 -13.80
CA SER A 143 2.69 -8.02 -14.19
C SER A 143 3.99 -7.61 -13.45
N LEU A 144 3.88 -6.81 -12.39
CA LEU A 144 5.03 -6.36 -11.61
C LEU A 144 5.46 -7.43 -10.61
N VAL A 145 6.76 -7.42 -10.31
CA VAL A 145 7.29 -8.10 -9.14
C VAL A 145 6.90 -7.31 -7.89
N SER A 146 6.55 -8.01 -6.82
CA SER A 146 6.20 -7.42 -5.53
C SER A 146 6.78 -8.24 -4.38
N VAL A 147 6.70 -7.67 -3.17
CA VAL A 147 6.87 -8.43 -1.92
C VAL A 147 5.72 -9.42 -1.75
N SER A 148 5.75 -10.19 -0.66
CA SER A 148 4.88 -11.35 -0.47
C SER A 148 3.40 -11.07 -0.64
N VAL A 149 2.92 -9.95 -0.09
CA VAL A 149 1.50 -9.54 -0.10
C VAL A 149 1.41 -8.01 -0.13
N THR A 150 0.43 -7.46 -0.84
CA THR A 150 0.16 -6.01 -0.87
C THR A 150 -1.32 -5.74 -0.99
N GLY A 151 -1.88 -4.91 -0.10
CA GLY A 151 -3.32 -4.70 -0.05
C GLY A 151 -3.72 -3.30 0.38
N GLY A 152 -4.98 -2.94 0.13
CA GLY A 152 -5.59 -1.73 0.69
C GLY A 152 -6.03 -1.97 2.14
N VAL A 153 -6.00 -0.92 2.97
CA VAL A 153 -6.66 -0.98 4.28
C VAL A 153 -8.15 -0.69 4.05
N ASP A 154 -8.98 -1.72 4.21
CA ASP A 154 -10.42 -1.62 4.05
C ASP A 154 -11.02 -0.84 5.22
N TYR A 155 -12.11 -0.12 4.96
CA TYR A 155 -12.75 0.66 6.03
C TYR A 155 -13.26 -0.21 7.18
N GLU A 156 -13.68 -1.45 6.91
CA GLU A 156 -14.10 -2.40 7.95
C GLU A 156 -12.95 -2.76 8.91
N ASP A 157 -11.71 -2.78 8.42
CA ASP A 157 -10.52 -3.08 9.23
C ASP A 157 -10.23 -1.98 10.25
N ILE A 158 -10.76 -0.75 10.06
CA ILE A 158 -10.54 0.38 10.98
C ILE A 158 -11.17 0.17 12.37
N LEU A 159 -12.14 -0.75 12.46
CA LEU A 159 -12.85 -1.05 13.71
C LEU A 159 -12.05 -1.97 14.63
N ASP A 160 -10.99 -2.60 14.12
CA ASP A 160 -10.06 -3.39 14.91
C ASP A 160 -9.15 -2.48 15.76
N GLU A 161 -8.66 -2.98 16.90
CA GLU A 161 -7.71 -2.25 17.74
C GLU A 161 -6.43 -1.89 16.96
N ASN A 162 -6.00 -2.79 16.05
CA ASN A 162 -4.90 -2.54 15.14
C ASN A 162 -5.33 -2.80 13.69
N PRO A 163 -5.84 -1.77 12.99
CA PRO A 163 -6.33 -1.89 11.62
C PRO A 163 -5.28 -2.40 10.63
N ILE A 164 -4.01 -2.08 10.86
CA ILE A 164 -2.91 -2.53 10.01
C ILE A 164 -2.69 -4.03 10.18
N PHE A 165 -2.67 -4.53 11.41
CA PHE A 165 -2.51 -5.96 11.65
C PHE A 165 -3.70 -6.75 11.14
N LYS A 166 -4.91 -6.21 11.31
CA LYS A 166 -6.13 -6.79 10.74
C LYS A 166 -6.04 -6.91 9.21
N THR A 167 -5.64 -5.83 8.53
CA THR A 167 -5.41 -5.82 7.08
C THR A 167 -4.36 -6.86 6.68
N VAL A 168 -3.19 -6.86 7.34
CA VAL A 168 -2.11 -7.82 7.04
C VAL A 168 -2.58 -9.27 7.19
N LYS A 169 -3.32 -9.60 8.26
CA LYS A 169 -3.89 -10.94 8.45
C LYS A 169 -4.87 -11.32 7.33
N ARG A 170 -5.75 -10.39 6.94
CA ARG A 170 -6.73 -10.60 5.87
C ARG A 170 -6.03 -10.86 4.54
N GLU A 171 -5.18 -9.93 4.10
CA GLU A 171 -4.47 -10.02 2.81
C GLU A 171 -3.58 -11.26 2.72
N VAL A 172 -2.87 -11.62 3.80
CA VAL A 172 -2.05 -12.86 3.85
C VAL A 172 -2.91 -14.11 3.72
N LYS A 173 -4.10 -14.13 4.34
CA LYS A 173 -5.03 -15.24 4.21
C LYS A 173 -5.65 -15.30 2.81
N GLU A 174 -5.98 -14.16 2.22
CA GLU A 174 -6.67 -14.06 0.93
C GLU A 174 -5.74 -14.39 -0.25
N GLU A 175 -4.50 -13.87 -0.24
CA GLU A 175 -3.53 -14.08 -1.32
C GLU A 175 -2.73 -15.37 -1.16
N LEU A 176 -2.33 -15.73 0.08
CA LEU A 176 -1.42 -16.85 0.34
C LEU A 176 -2.09 -18.03 1.04
N GLY A 177 -3.27 -17.85 1.64
CA GLY A 177 -3.97 -18.92 2.39
C GLY A 177 -3.38 -19.18 3.78
N LEU A 178 -2.47 -18.32 4.26
CA LEU A 178 -1.81 -18.50 5.54
C LEU A 178 -2.57 -17.77 6.66
N SER A 179 -2.66 -18.42 7.82
CA SER A 179 -3.18 -17.79 9.03
C SER A 179 -2.01 -17.37 9.92
N ILE A 180 -1.98 -16.08 10.28
CA ILE A 180 -0.93 -15.50 11.12
C ILE A 180 -1.57 -14.79 12.32
N SER A 181 -0.79 -14.66 13.39
CA SER A 181 -1.21 -13.96 14.62
C SER A 181 -0.44 -12.65 14.79
N ASP A 182 -0.93 -11.77 15.65
CA ASP A 182 -0.35 -10.42 15.82
C ASP A 182 1.12 -10.46 16.24
N LYS A 183 1.53 -11.46 17.03
CA LYS A 183 2.94 -11.68 17.43
C LYS A 183 3.87 -11.95 16.25
N ASN A 184 3.34 -12.38 15.10
CA ASN A 184 4.12 -12.62 13.89
C ASN A 184 4.40 -11.34 13.13
N ILE A 185 3.65 -10.26 13.39
CA ILE A 185 3.62 -9.04 12.57
C ILE A 185 4.45 -7.96 13.24
N THR A 186 5.33 -7.33 12.46
CA THR A 186 6.03 -6.11 12.84
C THR A 186 5.60 -4.99 11.90
N PHE A 187 5.08 -3.90 12.46
CA PHE A 187 4.82 -2.67 11.70
C PHE A 187 6.05 -1.77 11.76
N GLU A 188 6.79 -1.70 10.65
CA GLU A 188 8.09 -1.01 10.59
C GLU A 188 7.96 0.50 10.44
N GLY A 189 6.90 0.98 9.79
CA GLY A 189 6.76 2.40 9.46
C GLY A 189 5.90 2.69 8.25
N ILE A 190 5.72 3.96 7.95
CA ILE A 190 5.00 4.43 6.74
C ILE A 190 6.01 4.84 5.67
N PHE A 191 5.87 4.26 4.49
CA PHE A 191 6.53 4.68 3.26
C PHE A 191 5.58 5.47 2.37
N ILE A 192 6.05 6.57 1.78
CA ILE A 192 5.37 7.27 0.70
C ILE A 192 6.32 7.32 -0.49
N GLY A 193 5.91 6.70 -1.61
CA GLY A 193 6.67 6.70 -2.86
C GLY A 193 6.55 8.04 -3.59
N PRO A 194 7.63 8.55 -4.22
CA PRO A 194 7.60 9.84 -4.91
C PRO A 194 6.70 9.86 -6.15
N THR A 195 6.36 8.69 -6.73
CA THR A 195 5.53 8.61 -7.93
C THR A 195 4.07 8.38 -7.58
N LYS A 196 3.76 7.31 -6.83
CA LYS A 196 2.36 6.96 -6.49
C LYS A 196 1.76 7.90 -5.45
N LEU A 197 2.61 8.55 -4.64
CA LEU A 197 2.23 9.45 -3.55
C LEU A 197 1.20 8.85 -2.55
N GLN A 198 1.11 7.52 -2.51
CA GLN A 198 0.21 6.80 -1.62
C GLN A 198 0.96 6.42 -0.34
N PRO A 199 0.39 6.63 0.86
CA PRO A 199 0.98 6.11 2.09
C PRO A 199 0.81 4.59 2.19
N ILE A 200 1.90 3.91 2.52
CA ILE A 200 1.99 2.45 2.58
C ILE A 200 2.63 2.06 3.91
N ALA A 201 1.91 1.30 4.73
CA ALA A 201 2.43 0.64 5.91
C ALA A 201 3.36 -0.51 5.49
N ILE A 202 4.63 -0.37 5.87
CA ILE A 202 5.64 -1.40 5.66
C ILE A 202 5.58 -2.37 6.82
N CYS A 203 5.25 -3.63 6.53
CA CYS A 203 5.12 -4.68 7.53
C CYS A 203 6.03 -5.85 7.19
N SER A 204 6.63 -6.45 8.21
CA SER A 204 7.32 -7.73 8.13
C SER A 204 6.54 -8.77 8.93
N VAL A 205 6.48 -9.99 8.41
CA VAL A 205 5.80 -11.11 9.05
C VAL A 205 6.78 -12.26 9.18
N LYS A 206 6.99 -12.74 10.41
CA LYS A 206 7.81 -13.92 10.67
C LYS A 206 6.91 -15.09 11.03
N ILE A 207 6.93 -16.12 10.20
CA ILE A 207 6.18 -17.35 10.47
C ILE A 207 7.08 -18.40 11.11
N ASN A 208 6.50 -19.22 11.99
CA ASN A 208 7.22 -20.31 12.65
C ASN A 208 7.00 -21.64 11.90
N ASP A 209 7.23 -21.61 10.60
CA ASP A 209 7.09 -22.74 9.69
C ASP A 209 8.14 -22.62 8.57
N ILE A 210 8.26 -23.66 7.75
CA ILE A 210 9.13 -23.70 6.57
C ILE A 210 8.25 -23.53 5.32
N PHE A 211 8.57 -22.58 4.43
CA PHE A 211 7.73 -22.32 3.26
C PHE A 211 7.55 -23.53 2.33
N GLN A 212 8.57 -24.40 2.20
CA GLN A 212 8.50 -25.61 1.38
C GLN A 212 7.41 -26.59 1.84
N ASN A 213 7.03 -26.56 3.12
CA ASN A 213 6.01 -27.44 3.68
C ASN A 213 4.61 -26.83 3.59
N LEU A 214 4.51 -25.56 3.15
CA LEU A 214 3.26 -24.83 3.09
C LEU A 214 2.64 -24.88 1.70
N ASN A 215 1.33 -24.93 1.72
CA ASN A 215 0.50 -24.90 0.53
C ASN A 215 -0.14 -23.52 0.39
N PHE A 216 0.33 -22.75 -0.58
CA PHE A 216 -0.17 -21.40 -0.80
C PHE A 216 -1.51 -21.41 -1.56
N TYR A 217 -2.66 -21.56 -0.88
CA TYR A 217 -3.98 -21.61 -1.55
C TYR A 217 -4.93 -20.55 -1.03
N GLY A 218 -4.53 -19.27 -1.15
CA GLY A 218 -5.42 -18.15 -0.91
C GLY A 218 -6.58 -18.10 -1.91
N LYS A 219 -7.77 -17.67 -1.45
CA LYS A 219 -8.97 -17.56 -2.28
C LYS A 219 -8.76 -16.66 -3.51
N ASP A 220 -7.98 -15.58 -3.35
CA ASP A 220 -7.76 -14.56 -4.37
C ASP A 220 -6.44 -14.79 -5.13
N ARG A 221 -5.66 -15.81 -4.74
CA ARG A 221 -4.35 -16.12 -5.33
C ARG A 221 -4.39 -16.14 -6.86
N LYS A 222 -5.36 -16.85 -7.47
CA LYS A 222 -5.44 -17.00 -8.94
C LYS A 222 -5.74 -15.69 -9.66
N PHE A 223 -6.32 -14.72 -8.97
CA PHE A 223 -6.63 -13.40 -9.51
C PHE A 223 -5.48 -12.42 -9.28
N GLU A 224 -4.89 -12.42 -8.09
CA GLU A 224 -3.85 -11.48 -7.63
C GLU A 224 -2.43 -11.88 -8.08
N VAL A 225 -2.08 -13.17 -7.94
CA VAL A 225 -0.72 -13.69 -8.01
C VAL A 225 -0.53 -14.69 -9.14
N GLU A 226 0.33 -14.35 -10.10
CA GLU A 226 0.73 -15.24 -11.20
C GLU A 226 1.74 -16.29 -10.74
N LYS A 227 2.75 -15.86 -9.96
CA LYS A 227 3.84 -16.72 -9.52
C LYS A 227 4.29 -16.34 -8.12
N ILE A 228 4.55 -17.37 -7.30
CA ILE A 228 5.21 -17.26 -5.99
C ILE A 228 6.61 -17.83 -6.15
N THR A 229 7.62 -17.12 -5.65
CA THR A 229 9.00 -17.60 -5.61
C THR A 229 9.56 -17.42 -4.21
N ILE A 230 10.10 -18.50 -3.66
CA ILE A 230 10.78 -18.50 -2.37
C ILE A 230 12.27 -18.21 -2.63
N VAL A 231 12.83 -17.26 -1.92
CA VAL A 231 14.19 -16.75 -2.14
C VAL A 231 14.92 -16.54 -0.82
N ASN A 232 16.23 -16.71 -0.83
CA ASN A 232 17.09 -16.24 0.26
C ASN A 232 17.49 -14.77 0.01
N ASP A 233 18.21 -14.19 0.97
CA ASP A 233 18.65 -12.80 0.89
C ASP A 233 19.63 -12.50 -0.26
N ASN A 234 20.52 -13.45 -0.59
CA ASN A 234 21.46 -13.30 -1.71
C ASN A 234 20.71 -13.20 -3.06
N ASP A 235 19.62 -13.96 -3.21
CA ASP A 235 18.78 -13.96 -4.39
C ASP A 235 17.85 -12.75 -4.46
N LEU A 236 17.46 -12.18 -3.30
CA LEU A 236 16.57 -11.03 -3.22
C LEU A 236 17.09 -9.82 -4.03
N LYS A 237 18.40 -9.57 -3.99
CA LYS A 237 19.05 -8.49 -4.76
C LYS A 237 18.82 -8.63 -6.27
N LYS A 238 18.76 -9.87 -6.79
CA LYS A 238 18.53 -10.14 -8.21
C LYS A 238 17.17 -9.64 -8.66
N TYR A 239 16.20 -9.50 -7.75
CA TYR A 239 14.85 -9.06 -8.11
C TYR A 239 14.75 -7.56 -8.35
N LEU A 240 15.66 -6.75 -7.80
CA LEU A 240 15.66 -5.29 -7.96
C LEU A 240 15.82 -4.81 -9.41
N LYS A 241 16.23 -5.70 -10.32
CA LYS A 241 16.33 -5.43 -11.76
C LYS A 241 14.99 -5.53 -12.49
N TYR A 242 13.99 -6.19 -11.90
CA TYR A 242 12.66 -6.33 -12.51
C TYR A 242 11.78 -5.13 -12.18
N PRO A 243 10.82 -4.78 -13.06
CA PRO A 243 9.78 -3.81 -12.76
C PRO A 243 9.01 -4.22 -11.49
N MET A 244 8.88 -3.28 -10.54
CA MET A 244 8.22 -3.51 -9.26
C MET A 244 7.62 -2.22 -8.70
N THR A 245 6.74 -2.36 -7.71
CA THR A 245 6.19 -1.19 -7.01
C THR A 245 7.28 -0.47 -6.19
N GLU A 246 7.11 0.83 -5.98
CA GLU A 246 8.07 1.64 -5.21
C GLU A 246 8.25 1.12 -3.77
N ALA A 247 7.14 0.71 -3.12
CA ALA A 247 7.18 0.16 -1.77
C ALA A 247 7.89 -1.19 -1.73
N SER A 248 7.63 -2.08 -2.68
CA SER A 248 8.32 -3.37 -2.75
C SER A 248 9.82 -3.18 -2.95
N LYS A 249 10.20 -2.26 -3.85
CA LYS A 249 11.61 -1.91 -4.08
C LYS A 249 12.27 -1.35 -2.83
N PHE A 250 11.58 -0.45 -2.13
CA PHE A 250 12.05 0.12 -0.88
C PHE A 250 12.26 -0.95 0.19
N GLN A 251 11.28 -1.84 0.39
CA GLN A 251 11.33 -2.88 1.40
C GLN A 251 12.44 -3.90 1.12
N ILE A 252 12.61 -4.35 -0.12
CA ILE A 252 13.71 -5.23 -0.52
C ILE A 252 15.08 -4.57 -0.27
N LYS A 253 15.26 -3.30 -0.66
CA LYS A 253 16.50 -2.58 -0.40
C LYS A 253 16.81 -2.47 1.09
N ARG A 254 15.81 -2.12 1.90
CA ARG A 254 15.96 -2.01 3.37
C ARG A 254 16.40 -3.33 4.01
N ILE A 255 15.91 -4.47 3.51
CA ILE A 255 16.35 -5.80 3.95
C ILE A 255 17.81 -6.02 3.58
N ILE A 256 18.19 -5.77 2.32
CA ILE A 256 19.57 -5.95 1.84
C ILE A 256 20.54 -5.05 2.62
N ASP A 257 20.20 -3.78 2.82
CA ASP A 257 21.07 -2.81 3.50
C ASP A 257 21.30 -3.16 4.98
N LYS A 258 20.33 -3.84 5.63
CA LYS A 258 20.47 -4.34 7.01
C LYS A 258 21.45 -5.51 7.11
N LEU A 259 21.69 -6.26 6.03
CA LEU A 259 22.63 -7.40 6.00
C LEU A 259 24.07 -6.95 5.76
N THR A 260 24.27 -5.76 5.19
CA THR A 260 25.59 -5.20 4.88
C THR A 260 26.18 -4.34 6.01
N LYS A 261 25.47 -4.19 7.12
CA LYS A 261 25.90 -3.48 8.33
C LYS A 261 26.25 -4.47 9.42
#